data_AF-A0A955HL06-F1
#
_entry.id   AF-A0A955HL06-F1
#
_cell.length_a   1.000
_cell.length_b   1.000
_cell.length_c   1.000
_cell.angle_alpha   90.00
_cell.angle_beta   90.00
_cell.angle_gamma   90.00
#
_symmetry.space_group_name_H-M   'P 1'
#
loop_
_entity.id
_entity.type
_entity.pdbx_description
1 polymer ?
#
loop_
_entity_poly.entity_id
_entity_poly.type
_entity_poly.pdbx_seq_one_letter_code
_entity_poly.pdbx_strand_id
1 'polypeptide(L)'
;MRVTKYRRRNRLKLIFQGMIVLGLVVVALVGALQIKVVREFFSEASGEPANIKVSATKVVGVMPRPWRNLAQGGEDHAWRIQPITNQVRALHPTYIRIDHIYDFYDIVGGSPGNLTFDFSKLDGLLDDIAAVGATPYISLSYMPPAISSGSIIDPPQNYADWELVVQRTIEHISGARGTANVYYEVWNEPDLFGGWKYYGDRNYITLYNASARGAARATGVKPYKFGGAATTALYKNWFDALAKNAVNNRVRFDFFSWHRYDHSIDRYRDDMTEVRTWLKAYPTL
;
A
#
# COMPACT_ATOMS: atom_id res chain seq x y z
N MET A 1 -21.32 -19.52 90.38
CA MET A 1 -22.04 -19.94 89.15
C MET A 1 -22.13 -18.83 88.07
N ARG A 2 -21.11 -17.97 87.90
CA ARG A 2 -21.09 -16.89 86.87
C ARG A 2 -20.00 -17.03 85.79
N VAL A 3 -18.99 -17.88 85.99
CA VAL A 3 -17.86 -18.08 85.05
C VAL A 3 -18.22 -18.97 83.85
N THR A 4 -19.19 -19.88 84.01
CA THR A 4 -19.60 -20.85 82.98
C THR A 4 -20.48 -20.25 81.87
N LYS A 5 -21.32 -19.24 82.17
CA LYS A 5 -22.16 -18.56 81.16
C LYS A 5 -21.36 -17.66 80.21
N TYR A 6 -20.29 -17.01 80.69
CA TYR A 6 -19.43 -16.14 79.86
C TYR A 6 -18.59 -16.94 78.85
N ARG A 7 -17.99 -18.07 79.28
CA ARG A 7 -17.27 -19.01 78.41
C ARG A 7 -18.16 -19.60 77.29
N ARG A 8 -19.43 -19.88 77.58
CA ARG A 8 -20.39 -20.44 76.60
C ARG A 8 -20.79 -19.43 75.52
N ARG A 9 -20.93 -18.15 75.89
CA ARG A 9 -21.28 -17.05 74.96
C ARG A 9 -20.12 -16.69 74.01
N ASN A 10 -18.88 -16.73 74.48
CA ASN A 10 -17.70 -16.56 73.63
C ASN A 10 -17.47 -17.75 72.70
N ARG A 11 -17.75 -18.99 73.14
CA ARG A 11 -17.73 -20.17 72.26
C ARG A 11 -18.76 -20.06 71.12
N LEU A 12 -19.99 -19.61 71.39
CA LEU A 12 -20.99 -19.41 70.33
C LEU A 12 -20.58 -18.35 69.31
N LYS A 13 -19.98 -17.23 69.76
CA LYS A 13 -19.44 -16.19 68.86
C LYS A 13 -18.31 -16.72 67.98
N LEU A 14 -17.38 -17.48 68.56
CA LEU A 14 -16.28 -18.13 67.83
C LEU A 14 -16.78 -19.16 66.82
N ILE A 15 -17.81 -19.94 67.15
CA ILE A 15 -18.43 -20.89 66.22
C ILE A 15 -19.13 -20.12 65.08
N PHE A 16 -19.86 -19.04 65.38
CA PHE A 16 -20.52 -18.23 64.37
C PHE A 16 -19.52 -17.54 63.42
N GLN A 17 -18.45 -16.95 63.97
CA GLN A 17 -17.36 -16.39 63.16
C GLN A 17 -16.65 -17.47 62.34
N GLY A 18 -16.43 -18.65 62.91
CA GLY A 18 -15.87 -19.80 62.19
C GLY A 18 -16.76 -20.28 61.03
N MET A 19 -18.08 -20.28 61.20
CA MET A 19 -19.02 -20.62 60.13
C MET A 19 -19.04 -19.57 59.02
N ILE A 20 -18.89 -18.27 59.34
CA ILE A 20 -18.78 -17.21 58.33
C ILE A 20 -17.49 -17.38 57.52
N VAL A 21 -16.36 -17.60 58.19
CA VAL A 21 -15.07 -17.82 57.51
C VAL A 21 -15.12 -19.08 56.65
N LEU A 22 -15.68 -20.17 57.18
CA LEU A 22 -15.87 -21.40 56.41
C LEU A 22 -16.77 -21.20 55.20
N GLY A 23 -17.87 -20.44 55.35
CA GLY A 23 -18.74 -20.05 54.24
C GLY A 23 -18.02 -19.26 53.16
N LEU A 24 -17.20 -18.28 53.54
CA LEU A 24 -16.38 -17.50 52.61
C LEU A 24 -15.34 -18.36 51.88
N VAL A 25 -14.70 -19.30 52.60
CA VAL A 25 -13.75 -20.25 52.01
C VAL A 25 -14.45 -21.19 51.02
N VAL A 26 -15.64 -21.69 51.34
CA VAL A 26 -16.44 -22.53 50.44
C VAL A 26 -16.85 -21.74 49.19
N VAL A 27 -17.32 -20.50 49.34
CA VAL A 27 -17.66 -19.64 48.19
C VAL A 27 -16.43 -19.37 47.32
N ALA A 28 -15.28 -19.08 47.91
CA ALA A 28 -14.03 -18.87 47.18
C ALA A 28 -13.56 -20.13 46.45
N LEU A 29 -13.66 -21.31 47.08
CA LEU A 29 -13.33 -22.59 46.47
C LEU A 29 -14.28 -22.93 45.32
N VAL A 30 -15.59 -22.76 45.51
CA VAL A 30 -16.59 -22.97 44.45
C VAL A 30 -16.34 -22.01 43.28
N GLY A 31 -16.07 -20.72 43.56
CA GLY A 31 -15.71 -19.75 42.54
C GLY A 31 -14.42 -20.09 41.78
N ALA A 32 -13.39 -20.57 42.48
CA ALA A 32 -12.14 -20.99 41.88
C ALA A 32 -12.29 -22.25 41.02
N LEU A 33 -13.14 -23.20 41.43
CA LEU A 33 -13.45 -24.42 40.67
C LEU A 33 -14.30 -24.14 39.43
N GLN A 34 -15.11 -23.07 39.46
CA GLN A 34 -15.98 -22.66 38.36
C GLN A 34 -15.36 -21.56 37.48
N ILE A 35 -14.08 -21.22 37.68
CA ILE A 35 -13.46 -20.06 37.02
C ILE A 35 -13.40 -20.19 35.49
N LYS A 36 -13.33 -21.42 34.96
CA LYS A 36 -13.41 -21.69 33.52
C LYS A 36 -14.80 -21.38 32.98
N VAL A 37 -15.85 -21.88 33.63
CA VAL A 37 -17.25 -21.68 33.25
C VAL A 37 -17.63 -20.20 33.35
N VAL A 38 -17.22 -19.53 34.43
CA VAL A 38 -17.44 -18.08 34.60
C VAL A 38 -16.73 -17.27 33.52
N ARG A 39 -15.49 -17.63 33.15
CA ARG A 39 -14.79 -17.00 32.01
C ARG A 39 -15.49 -17.24 30.68
N GLU A 40 -16.04 -18.42 30.46
CA GLU A 40 -16.80 -18.79 29.26
C GLU A 40 -18.04 -17.90 29.11
N PHE A 41 -18.84 -17.75 30.18
CA PHE A 41 -20.03 -16.88 30.21
C PHE A 41 -19.73 -15.38 30.01
N PHE A 42 -18.56 -14.89 30.43
CA PHE A 42 -18.15 -13.50 30.18
C PHE A 42 -17.46 -13.30 28.83
N SER A 43 -17.07 -14.37 28.13
CA SER A 43 -16.42 -14.31 26.82
C SER A 43 -17.41 -14.39 25.65
N GLU A 44 -18.63 -14.83 25.90
CA GLU A 44 -19.70 -14.81 24.91
C GLU A 44 -20.42 -13.45 24.95
N ALA A 45 -20.12 -12.60 23.98
CA ALA A 45 -20.97 -11.43 23.71
C ALA A 45 -22.39 -11.92 23.38
N SER A 46 -23.41 -11.32 24.00
CA SER A 46 -24.80 -11.55 23.60
C SER A 46 -24.97 -11.16 22.12
N GLY A 47 -25.10 -12.14 21.23
CA GLY A 47 -25.21 -11.89 19.80
C GLY A 47 -26.62 -11.45 19.41
N GLU A 48 -26.75 -10.31 18.75
CA GLU A 48 -27.96 -9.95 18.01
C GLU A 48 -27.92 -10.57 16.60
N PRO A 49 -29.00 -11.22 16.12
CA PRO A 49 -29.05 -11.70 14.75
C PRO A 49 -28.93 -10.57 13.73
N ALA A 50 -27.94 -10.66 12.82
CA ALA A 50 -27.70 -9.63 11.80
C ALA A 50 -28.85 -9.48 10.77
N ASN A 51 -29.78 -10.45 10.69
CA ASN A 51 -30.99 -10.41 9.87
C ASN A 51 -30.76 -9.99 8.39
N ILE A 52 -29.65 -10.43 7.79
CA ILE A 52 -29.26 -10.07 6.43
C ILE A 52 -30.14 -10.81 5.41
N LYS A 53 -30.80 -10.06 4.52
CA LYS A 53 -31.58 -10.60 3.39
C LYS A 53 -30.94 -10.20 2.08
N VAL A 54 -30.54 -11.19 1.28
CA VAL A 54 -29.94 -10.98 -0.05
C VAL A 54 -30.92 -11.45 -1.12
N SER A 55 -31.27 -10.56 -2.05
CA SER A 55 -32.04 -10.93 -3.24
C SER A 55 -31.10 -11.28 -4.38
N ALA A 56 -31.06 -12.57 -4.76
CA ALA A 56 -30.23 -13.03 -5.88
C ALA A 56 -30.79 -12.65 -7.26
N THR A 57 -32.04 -12.17 -7.33
CA THR A 57 -32.73 -11.81 -8.57
C THR A 57 -32.73 -10.31 -8.85
N LYS A 58 -32.46 -9.48 -7.83
CA LYS A 58 -32.39 -8.02 -7.98
C LYS A 58 -30.96 -7.56 -8.24
N VAL A 59 -30.65 -7.34 -9.52
CA VAL A 59 -29.35 -6.77 -9.94
C VAL A 59 -29.35 -5.25 -9.71
N VAL A 60 -28.40 -4.76 -8.92
CA VAL A 60 -28.27 -3.31 -8.59
C VAL A 60 -27.10 -2.62 -9.30
N GLY A 61 -26.30 -3.37 -10.07
CA GLY A 61 -25.17 -2.85 -10.85
C GLY A 61 -23.98 -3.81 -10.88
N VAL A 62 -22.93 -3.39 -11.57
CA VAL A 62 -21.64 -4.12 -11.58
C VAL A 62 -20.90 -3.83 -10.28
N MET A 63 -20.46 -4.87 -9.58
CA MET A 63 -19.63 -4.73 -8.39
C MET A 63 -18.19 -4.34 -8.78
N PRO A 64 -17.69 -3.16 -8.36
CA PRO A 64 -16.28 -2.83 -8.51
C PRO A 64 -15.42 -3.86 -7.79
N ARG A 65 -14.27 -4.23 -8.36
CA ARG A 65 -13.33 -5.20 -7.76
C ARG A 65 -11.94 -4.59 -7.52
N PRO A 66 -11.83 -3.49 -6.74
CA PRO A 66 -10.56 -2.78 -6.54
C PRO A 66 -9.50 -3.66 -5.84
N TRP A 67 -9.91 -4.68 -5.09
CA TRP A 67 -9.02 -5.65 -4.42
C TRP A 67 -8.28 -6.60 -5.37
N ARG A 68 -8.53 -6.53 -6.68
CA ARG A 68 -7.81 -7.32 -7.69
C ARG A 68 -6.50 -6.69 -8.16
N ASN A 69 -6.13 -5.53 -7.61
CA ASN A 69 -4.83 -4.95 -7.87
C ASN A 69 -3.90 -5.35 -6.73
N LEU A 70 -2.77 -5.96 -7.08
CA LEU A 70 -1.75 -6.39 -6.14
C LEU A 70 -0.51 -5.52 -6.29
N ALA A 71 0.41 -5.60 -5.33
CA ALA A 71 1.73 -5.01 -5.41
C ALA A 71 2.78 -6.05 -5.00
N GLN A 72 4.01 -5.88 -5.47
CA GLN A 72 5.19 -6.54 -4.91
C GLN A 72 5.23 -6.30 -3.40
N GLY A 73 5.54 -7.35 -2.64
CA GLY A 73 5.81 -7.26 -1.22
C GLY A 73 7.28 -7.57 -0.95
N GLY A 74 7.97 -6.67 -0.25
CA GLY A 74 9.37 -6.83 0.12
C GLY A 74 10.38 -6.26 -0.89
N GLU A 75 11.63 -6.19 -0.44
CA GLU A 75 12.77 -5.67 -1.19
C GLU A 75 13.73 -6.84 -1.48
N ASP A 76 13.54 -7.51 -2.61
CA ASP A 76 14.43 -8.59 -3.04
C ASP A 76 14.92 -8.36 -4.47
N HIS A 77 16.22 -8.55 -4.68
CA HIS A 77 16.84 -8.38 -5.98
C HIS A 77 16.38 -9.53 -6.90
N ALA A 78 15.91 -9.17 -8.11
CA ALA A 78 15.38 -10.14 -9.08
C ALA A 78 14.19 -10.97 -8.58
N TRP A 79 13.29 -10.36 -7.80
CA TRP A 79 12.03 -10.96 -7.36
C TRP A 79 11.19 -11.54 -8.52
N ARG A 80 10.55 -12.71 -8.28
CA ARG A 80 9.74 -13.45 -9.26
C ARG A 80 8.45 -13.98 -8.66
N ILE A 81 7.39 -14.10 -9.48
CA ILE A 81 6.09 -14.65 -9.05
C ILE A 81 6.04 -16.18 -9.21
N GLN A 82 6.96 -16.76 -9.97
CA GLN A 82 6.98 -18.20 -10.30
C GLN A 82 6.75 -19.15 -9.13
N PRO A 83 7.35 -18.96 -7.93
CA PRO A 83 7.12 -19.87 -6.81
C PRO A 83 5.66 -19.95 -6.34
N ILE A 84 4.86 -18.92 -6.62
CA ILE A 84 3.46 -18.79 -6.16
C ILE A 84 2.47 -18.49 -7.30
N THR A 85 2.85 -18.78 -8.54
CA THR A 85 2.06 -18.41 -9.74
C THR A 85 0.62 -18.91 -9.69
N ASN A 86 0.38 -20.14 -9.24
CA ASN A 86 -0.98 -20.68 -9.19
C ASN A 86 -1.85 -19.98 -8.15
N GLN A 87 -1.27 -19.64 -7.00
CA GLN A 87 -1.93 -18.92 -5.91
C GLN A 87 -2.28 -17.50 -6.36
N VAL A 88 -1.35 -16.80 -6.99
CA VAL A 88 -1.58 -15.44 -7.51
C VAL A 88 -2.62 -15.45 -8.63
N ARG A 89 -2.53 -16.39 -9.59
CA ARG A 89 -3.50 -16.53 -10.67
C ARG A 89 -4.92 -16.78 -10.16
N ALA A 90 -5.09 -17.53 -9.07
CA ALA A 90 -6.39 -17.80 -8.46
C ALA A 90 -7.09 -16.54 -7.92
N LEU A 91 -6.35 -15.46 -7.65
CA LEU A 91 -6.92 -14.17 -7.23
C LEU A 91 -7.48 -13.35 -8.41
N HIS A 92 -7.19 -13.76 -9.65
CA HIS A 92 -7.52 -13.03 -10.88
C HIS A 92 -7.09 -11.56 -10.83
N PRO A 93 -5.79 -11.28 -10.62
CA PRO A 93 -5.29 -9.92 -10.53
C PRO A 93 -5.48 -9.18 -11.85
N THR A 94 -5.86 -7.90 -11.76
CA THR A 94 -5.96 -7.01 -12.93
C THR A 94 -4.64 -6.27 -13.15
N TYR A 95 -4.05 -5.76 -12.07
CA TYR A 95 -2.74 -5.11 -12.08
C TYR A 95 -1.83 -5.68 -11.00
N ILE A 96 -0.52 -5.70 -11.28
CA ILE A 96 0.52 -5.94 -10.28
C ILE A 96 1.48 -4.76 -10.31
N ARG A 97 1.53 -3.99 -9.22
CA ARG A 97 2.45 -2.87 -9.03
C ARG A 97 3.84 -3.39 -8.64
N ILE A 98 4.87 -2.92 -9.33
CA ILE A 98 6.27 -3.23 -9.04
C ILE A 98 7.06 -1.94 -8.90
N ASP A 99 7.98 -1.92 -7.94
CA ASP A 99 8.96 -0.87 -7.69
C ASP A 99 10.38 -1.43 -7.81
N HIS A 100 11.40 -0.59 -7.57
CA HIS A 100 12.82 -0.96 -7.68
C HIS A 100 13.24 -1.52 -9.06
N ILE A 101 12.52 -1.18 -10.14
CA ILE A 101 12.82 -1.72 -11.47
C ILE A 101 14.24 -1.36 -11.94
N TYR A 102 14.78 -0.21 -11.53
CA TYR A 102 16.06 0.29 -12.04
C TYR A 102 17.27 -0.15 -11.24
N ASP A 103 17.11 -0.43 -9.95
CA ASP A 103 18.18 -0.85 -9.05
C ASP A 103 18.22 -2.37 -8.81
N PHE A 104 17.12 -3.10 -9.07
CA PHE A 104 17.09 -4.56 -8.90
C PHE A 104 17.25 -5.36 -10.20
N TYR A 105 17.00 -4.76 -11.36
CA TYR A 105 16.99 -5.48 -12.65
C TYR A 105 18.10 -5.01 -13.62
N ASP A 106 19.03 -4.19 -13.15
CA ASP A 106 20.22 -3.73 -13.90
C ASP A 106 19.90 -3.16 -15.29
N ILE A 107 18.76 -2.45 -15.41
CA ILE A 107 18.23 -1.98 -16.69
C ILE A 107 19.20 -1.01 -17.38
N VAL A 108 19.90 -0.18 -16.61
CA VAL A 108 20.72 0.92 -17.13
C VAL A 108 22.18 0.69 -16.77
N GLY A 109 23.03 0.62 -17.79
CA GLY A 109 24.47 0.56 -17.68
C GLY A 109 25.17 1.72 -18.40
N GLY A 110 26.49 1.65 -18.50
CA GLY A 110 27.32 2.67 -19.14
C GLY A 110 27.64 3.82 -18.19
N SER A 111 27.76 5.04 -18.74
CA SER A 111 28.09 6.26 -18.01
C SER A 111 27.16 7.40 -18.42
N PRO A 112 26.99 8.46 -17.61
CA PRO A 112 26.21 9.63 -17.99
C PRO A 112 26.57 10.15 -19.39
N GLY A 113 25.56 10.41 -20.22
CA GLY A 113 25.70 10.77 -21.64
C GLY A 113 25.99 9.62 -22.61
N ASN A 114 26.25 8.39 -22.13
CA ASN A 114 26.50 7.21 -22.95
C ASN A 114 25.93 5.94 -22.26
N LEU A 115 24.59 5.88 -22.21
CA LEU A 115 23.87 4.81 -21.53
C LEU A 115 23.65 3.58 -22.42
N THR A 116 23.66 2.41 -21.80
CA THR A 116 23.22 1.14 -22.40
C THR A 116 22.01 0.60 -21.66
N PHE A 117 21.16 -0.18 -22.34
CA PHE A 117 19.92 -0.71 -21.78
C PHE A 117 19.84 -2.22 -21.94
N ASP A 118 19.56 -2.94 -20.85
CA ASP A 118 19.30 -4.38 -20.84
C ASP A 118 18.06 -4.68 -19.98
N PHE A 119 16.94 -4.99 -20.63
CA PHE A 119 15.69 -5.29 -19.94
C PHE A 119 15.48 -6.78 -19.63
N SER A 120 16.45 -7.66 -19.93
CA SER A 120 16.28 -9.11 -19.86
C SER A 120 15.85 -9.63 -18.49
N LYS A 121 16.39 -9.05 -17.39
CA LYS A 121 15.98 -9.42 -16.03
C LYS A 121 14.55 -8.97 -15.74
N LEU A 122 14.20 -7.74 -16.11
CA LEU A 122 12.85 -7.21 -15.94
C LEU A 122 11.84 -8.01 -16.76
N ASP A 123 12.21 -8.43 -17.97
CA ASP A 123 11.37 -9.21 -18.87
C ASP A 123 10.88 -10.50 -18.22
N GLY A 124 11.74 -11.16 -17.43
CA GLY A 124 11.31 -12.32 -16.65
C GLY A 124 10.14 -12.00 -15.71
N LEU A 125 10.20 -10.90 -14.96
CA LEU A 125 9.10 -10.51 -14.08
C LEU A 125 7.85 -10.09 -14.88
N LEU A 126 8.02 -9.40 -16.00
CA LEU A 126 6.90 -9.01 -16.86
C LEU A 126 6.19 -10.24 -17.46
N ASP A 127 6.94 -11.28 -17.82
CA ASP A 127 6.39 -12.56 -18.28
C ASP A 127 5.60 -13.26 -17.16
N ASP A 128 6.10 -13.21 -15.93
CA ASP A 128 5.40 -13.78 -14.78
C ASP A 128 4.06 -13.06 -14.52
N ILE A 129 4.05 -11.72 -14.59
CA ILE A 129 2.85 -10.90 -14.45
C ILE A 129 1.83 -11.25 -15.53
N ALA A 130 2.28 -11.39 -16.79
CA ALA A 130 1.42 -11.81 -17.89
C ALA A 130 0.89 -13.24 -17.68
N ALA A 131 1.71 -14.16 -17.15
CA ALA A 131 1.33 -15.54 -16.91
C ALA A 131 0.22 -15.70 -15.85
N VAL A 132 0.09 -14.75 -14.91
CA VAL A 132 -1.03 -14.71 -13.95
C VAL A 132 -2.24 -13.92 -14.46
N GLY A 133 -2.17 -13.38 -15.68
CA GLY A 133 -3.26 -12.67 -16.35
C GLY A 133 -3.39 -11.19 -15.98
N ALA A 134 -2.35 -10.60 -15.38
CA ALA A 134 -2.34 -9.20 -14.96
C ALA A 134 -1.57 -8.31 -15.95
N THR A 135 -1.81 -7.00 -15.86
CA THR A 135 -1.02 -5.96 -16.51
C THR A 135 -0.05 -5.34 -15.50
N PRO A 136 1.20 -5.04 -15.87
CA PRO A 136 2.12 -4.38 -14.96
C PRO A 136 1.68 -2.94 -14.66
N TYR A 137 1.85 -2.54 -13.40
CA TYR A 137 1.87 -1.15 -12.97
C TYR A 137 3.31 -0.86 -12.54
N ILE A 138 4.00 0.00 -13.26
CA ILE A 138 5.43 0.25 -13.13
C ILE A 138 5.66 1.52 -12.32
N SER A 139 6.22 1.40 -11.12
CA SER A 139 6.89 2.54 -10.49
C SER A 139 8.25 2.73 -11.18
N LEU A 140 8.47 3.92 -11.71
CA LEU A 140 9.74 4.36 -12.31
C LEU A 140 10.70 4.68 -11.16
N SER A 141 11.22 3.65 -10.49
CA SER A 141 12.06 3.74 -9.30
C SER A 141 13.07 2.58 -9.18
N TYR A 142 14.08 2.68 -8.31
CA TYR A 142 14.64 3.95 -7.85
C TYR A 142 15.61 4.52 -8.90
N MET A 143 16.55 5.40 -8.55
CA MET A 143 17.49 5.93 -9.54
C MET A 143 18.45 4.82 -9.97
N PRO A 144 18.67 4.60 -11.29
CA PRO A 144 19.70 3.67 -11.73
C PRO A 144 21.07 4.10 -11.19
N PRO A 145 21.88 3.19 -10.61
CA PRO A 145 23.18 3.55 -10.06
C PRO A 145 24.11 4.25 -11.06
N ALA A 146 24.03 3.88 -12.34
CA ALA A 146 24.86 4.45 -13.42
C ALA A 146 24.66 5.96 -13.63
N ILE A 147 23.52 6.52 -13.22
CA ILE A 147 23.20 7.95 -13.42
C ILE A 147 22.92 8.70 -12.12
N SER A 148 22.96 8.04 -10.96
CA SER A 148 22.71 8.67 -9.68
C SER A 148 23.85 9.63 -9.26
N SER A 149 23.50 10.71 -8.58
CA SER A 149 24.49 11.62 -7.96
C SER A 149 25.08 11.09 -6.63
N GLY A 150 24.65 9.93 -6.14
CA GLY A 150 25.18 9.35 -4.90
C GLY A 150 24.61 7.98 -4.59
N SER A 151 23.33 7.92 -4.25
CA SER A 151 22.58 6.72 -3.89
C SER A 151 21.34 6.52 -4.77
N ILE A 152 20.72 5.35 -4.72
CA ILE A 152 19.52 5.07 -5.53
C ILE A 152 18.35 6.05 -5.24
N ILE A 153 18.33 6.70 -4.08
CA ILE A 153 17.29 7.67 -3.72
C ILE A 153 17.67 9.12 -4.04
N ASP A 154 18.86 9.36 -4.60
CA ASP A 154 19.33 10.69 -4.99
C ASP A 154 18.90 11.07 -6.43
N PRO A 155 18.93 12.37 -6.77
CA PRO A 155 18.69 12.83 -8.14
C PRO A 155 19.68 12.24 -9.16
N PRO A 156 19.34 12.27 -10.46
CA PRO A 156 20.31 11.94 -11.49
C PRO A 156 21.38 13.03 -11.55
N GLN A 157 22.61 12.67 -11.95
CA GLN A 157 23.67 13.63 -12.27
C GLN A 157 23.26 14.56 -13.43
N ASN A 158 22.45 14.02 -14.35
CA ASN A 158 21.93 14.72 -15.51
C ASN A 158 20.48 14.29 -15.77
N TYR A 159 19.56 15.25 -15.81
CA TYR A 159 18.15 14.94 -16.07
C TYR A 159 17.88 14.47 -17.51
N ALA A 160 18.75 14.79 -18.48
CA ALA A 160 18.62 14.28 -19.85
C ALA A 160 18.82 12.75 -19.93
N ASP A 161 19.69 12.21 -19.07
CA ASP A 161 19.92 10.78 -18.95
C ASP A 161 18.70 10.08 -18.34
N TRP A 162 18.14 10.62 -17.26
CA TRP A 162 16.89 10.11 -16.68
C TRP A 162 15.72 10.14 -17.68
N GLU A 163 15.64 11.23 -18.43
CA GLU A 163 14.71 11.41 -19.53
C GLU A 163 14.82 10.31 -20.60
N LEU A 164 16.04 9.91 -20.97
CA LEU A 164 16.30 8.81 -21.88
C LEU A 164 15.91 7.47 -21.25
N VAL A 165 16.19 7.26 -19.96
CA VAL A 165 15.78 6.05 -19.23
C VAL A 165 14.28 5.85 -19.28
N VAL A 166 13.49 6.88 -18.94
CA VAL A 166 12.02 6.79 -18.99
C VAL A 166 11.51 6.53 -20.40
N GLN A 167 12.08 7.20 -21.40
CA GLN A 167 11.73 6.94 -22.80
C GLN A 167 11.95 5.46 -23.18
N ARG A 168 13.15 4.93 -22.91
CA ARG A 168 13.50 3.54 -23.28
C ARG A 168 12.68 2.50 -22.53
N THR A 169 12.37 2.73 -21.26
CA THR A 169 11.49 1.86 -20.48
C THR A 169 10.08 1.78 -21.08
N ILE A 170 9.51 2.92 -21.49
CA ILE A 170 8.17 2.95 -22.10
C ILE A 170 8.20 2.32 -23.50
N GLU A 171 9.21 2.64 -24.32
CA GLU A 171 9.40 2.02 -25.64
C GLU A 171 9.60 0.51 -25.54
N HIS A 172 10.29 0.01 -24.52
CA HIS A 172 10.46 -1.43 -24.31
C HIS A 172 9.15 -2.11 -23.93
N ILE A 173 8.51 -1.66 -22.85
CA ILE A 173 7.35 -2.35 -22.27
C ILE A 173 6.08 -2.13 -23.10
N SER A 174 5.79 -0.87 -23.47
CA SER A 174 4.58 -0.53 -24.23
C SER A 174 4.81 -0.54 -25.74
N GLY A 175 6.05 -0.53 -26.22
CA GLY A 175 6.37 -0.61 -27.66
C GLY A 175 6.79 -2.01 -28.09
N ALA A 176 8.04 -2.39 -27.84
CA ALA A 176 8.64 -3.65 -28.30
C ALA A 176 7.90 -4.89 -27.78
N ARG A 177 7.55 -4.92 -26.49
CA ARG A 177 6.72 -5.99 -25.91
C ARG A 177 5.24 -5.85 -26.24
N GLY A 178 4.79 -4.66 -26.63
CA GLY A 178 3.41 -4.39 -27.01
C GLY A 178 2.40 -4.49 -25.85
N THR A 179 2.84 -4.36 -24.60
CA THR A 179 1.94 -4.39 -23.44
C THR A 179 1.09 -3.11 -23.41
N ALA A 180 -0.24 -3.25 -23.50
CA ALA A 180 -1.16 -2.12 -23.46
C ALA A 180 -1.68 -1.85 -22.03
N ASN A 181 -2.16 -0.63 -21.81
CA ASN A 181 -2.79 -0.15 -20.58
C ASN A 181 -1.87 -0.19 -19.34
N VAL A 182 -0.55 -0.13 -19.55
CA VAL A 182 0.44 -0.05 -18.46
C VAL A 182 0.28 1.27 -17.72
N TYR A 183 0.42 1.25 -16.40
CA TYR A 183 0.54 2.46 -15.59
C TYR A 183 2.03 2.71 -15.34
N TYR A 184 2.50 3.93 -15.63
CA TYR A 184 3.83 4.40 -15.27
C TYR A 184 3.69 5.47 -14.20
N GLU A 185 4.09 5.13 -12.98
CA GLU A 185 4.07 5.98 -11.82
C GLU A 185 5.47 6.53 -11.57
N VAL A 186 5.60 7.85 -11.50
CA VAL A 186 6.90 8.48 -11.29
C VAL A 186 7.28 8.38 -9.81
N TRP A 187 8.32 7.58 -9.55
CA TRP A 187 8.96 7.38 -8.24
C TRP A 187 8.15 6.56 -7.23
N ASN A 188 8.70 6.45 -6.02
CA ASN A 188 8.07 5.86 -4.84
C ASN A 188 8.40 6.70 -3.60
N GLU A 189 7.37 7.12 -2.86
CA GLU A 189 7.46 7.83 -1.57
C GLU A 189 8.52 8.94 -1.53
N PRO A 190 8.49 9.93 -2.45
CA PRO A 190 9.47 11.02 -2.48
C PRO A 190 9.45 11.85 -1.17
N ASP A 191 8.31 11.91 -0.49
CA ASP A 191 8.15 12.62 0.77
C ASP A 191 8.83 11.94 1.97
N LEU A 192 9.17 10.66 1.86
CA LEU A 192 9.87 9.87 2.88
C LEU A 192 11.33 9.61 2.52
N PHE A 193 11.59 9.06 1.33
CA PHE A 193 12.92 8.64 0.94
C PHE A 193 13.68 9.73 0.21
N GLY A 194 14.99 9.81 0.45
CA GLY A 194 15.88 10.70 -0.27
C GLY A 194 15.64 12.18 -0.02
N GLY A 195 14.81 12.58 0.95
CA GLY A 195 14.60 14.00 1.29
C GLY A 195 14.03 14.83 0.14
N TRP A 196 13.33 14.21 -0.82
CA TRP A 196 12.68 14.96 -1.89
C TRP A 196 11.55 15.82 -1.34
N LYS A 197 11.31 16.94 -2.01
CA LYS A 197 10.18 17.86 -1.78
C LYS A 197 9.57 18.22 -3.12
N TYR A 198 8.40 18.85 -3.12
CA TYR A 198 7.82 19.44 -4.34
C TYR A 198 8.38 20.84 -4.67
N TYR A 199 9.46 21.25 -3.99
CA TYR A 199 10.14 22.54 -4.12
C TYR A 199 11.64 22.41 -3.78
N GLY A 200 12.40 23.50 -3.91
CA GLY A 200 13.82 23.54 -3.58
C GLY A 200 14.69 22.85 -4.62
N ASP A 201 15.92 22.50 -4.24
CA ASP A 201 16.89 21.91 -5.16
C ASP A 201 16.58 20.43 -5.44
N ARG A 202 16.24 19.66 -4.40
CA ARG A 202 15.82 18.27 -4.51
C ARG A 202 14.32 18.16 -4.75
N ASN A 203 13.92 18.57 -5.95
CA ASN A 203 12.52 18.78 -6.31
C ASN A 203 11.92 17.66 -7.16
N TYR A 204 10.92 16.98 -6.62
CA TYR A 204 10.14 15.96 -7.29
C TYR A 204 9.44 16.46 -8.56
N ILE A 205 8.98 17.72 -8.59
CA ILE A 205 8.35 18.30 -9.79
C ILE A 205 9.33 18.35 -10.96
N THR A 206 10.62 18.61 -10.69
CA THR A 206 11.67 18.56 -11.71
C THR A 206 11.84 17.14 -12.27
N LEU A 207 11.88 16.12 -11.39
CA LEU A 207 11.92 14.71 -11.77
C LEU A 207 10.69 14.28 -12.56
N TYR A 208 9.50 14.71 -12.14
CA TYR A 208 8.25 14.45 -12.83
C TYR A 208 8.25 15.02 -14.24
N ASN A 209 8.66 16.29 -14.39
CA ASN A 209 8.73 16.95 -15.69
C ASN A 209 9.75 16.28 -16.62
N ALA A 210 10.90 15.87 -16.10
CA ALA A 210 11.88 15.10 -16.86
C ALA A 210 11.30 13.74 -17.30
N SER A 211 10.66 13.01 -16.38
CA SER A 211 9.99 11.75 -16.69
C SER A 211 8.93 11.91 -17.77
N ALA A 212 8.10 12.96 -17.68
CA ALA A 212 7.05 13.22 -18.65
C ALA A 212 7.59 13.63 -20.04
N ARG A 213 8.73 14.35 -20.10
CA ARG A 213 9.43 14.61 -21.37
C ARG A 213 9.95 13.32 -22.00
N GLY A 214 10.53 12.42 -21.20
CA GLY A 214 10.91 11.08 -21.66
C GLY A 214 9.71 10.30 -22.20
N ALA A 215 8.60 10.29 -21.46
CA ALA A 215 7.36 9.65 -21.89
C ALA A 215 6.78 10.25 -23.17
N ALA A 216 6.83 11.57 -23.35
CA ALA A 216 6.34 12.25 -24.55
C ALA A 216 7.19 11.97 -25.80
N ARG A 217 8.47 11.61 -25.63
CA ARG A 217 9.36 11.22 -26.73
C ARG A 217 9.26 9.75 -27.12
N ALA A 218 8.63 8.91 -26.30
CA ALA A 218 8.45 7.50 -26.62
C ALA A 218 7.58 7.34 -27.88
N THR A 219 8.04 6.53 -28.83
CA THR A 219 7.33 6.30 -30.11
C THR A 219 7.03 4.83 -30.35
N GLY A 220 6.02 4.53 -31.18
CA GLY A 220 5.65 3.15 -31.51
C GLY A 220 5.02 2.37 -30.35
N VAL A 221 4.48 3.07 -29.34
CA VAL A 221 3.98 2.47 -28.10
C VAL A 221 2.46 2.31 -28.08
N LYS A 222 1.99 1.27 -27.40
CA LYS A 222 0.57 1.04 -27.06
C LYS A 222 0.08 2.09 -26.06
N PRO A 223 -1.26 2.28 -25.93
CA PRO A 223 -1.79 3.19 -24.91
C PRO A 223 -1.33 2.80 -23.50
N TYR A 224 -0.92 3.78 -22.72
CA TYR A 224 -0.52 3.64 -21.31
C TYR A 224 -1.12 4.78 -20.49
N LYS A 225 -0.91 4.77 -19.17
CA LYS A 225 -1.24 5.85 -18.22
C LYS A 225 0.03 6.34 -17.53
N PHE A 226 0.09 7.62 -17.21
CA PHE A 226 1.26 8.26 -16.62
C PHE A 226 0.87 9.17 -15.46
N GLY A 227 1.49 9.00 -14.29
CA GLY A 227 1.02 9.65 -13.06
C GLY A 227 2.01 9.57 -11.91
N GLY A 228 1.57 9.97 -10.72
CA GLY A 228 2.38 10.10 -9.52
C GLY A 228 1.56 10.69 -8.36
N ALA A 229 2.08 10.93 -7.17
CA ALA A 229 3.48 10.95 -6.80
C ALA A 229 3.93 9.79 -5.93
N ALA A 230 3.04 8.82 -5.68
CA ALA A 230 3.27 7.71 -4.76
C ALA A 230 3.67 8.19 -3.35
N THR A 231 3.07 9.26 -2.84
CA THR A 231 3.40 9.79 -1.51
C THR A 231 2.98 8.85 -0.39
N THR A 232 3.62 8.89 0.78
CA THR A 232 3.31 7.97 1.90
C THR A 232 1.88 8.08 2.44
N ALA A 233 1.23 9.22 2.22
CA ALA A 233 -0.16 9.48 2.57
C ALA A 233 -0.81 10.43 1.55
N LEU A 234 -2.12 10.63 1.68
CA LEU A 234 -2.82 11.66 0.91
C LEU A 234 -2.44 13.05 1.43
N TYR A 235 -1.74 13.83 0.59
CA TYR A 235 -1.31 15.18 0.92
C TYR A 235 -1.81 16.20 -0.10
N LYS A 236 -2.65 17.14 0.34
CA LYS A 236 -3.23 18.17 -0.54
C LYS A 236 -2.18 19.05 -1.20
N ASN A 237 -1.12 19.42 -0.49
CA ASN A 237 -0.05 20.27 -1.02
C ASN A 237 0.75 19.58 -2.15
N TRP A 238 1.02 18.28 -2.03
CA TRP A 238 1.65 17.50 -3.10
C TRP A 238 0.74 17.37 -4.32
N PHE A 239 -0.54 17.05 -4.09
CA PHE A 239 -1.55 17.02 -5.17
C PHE A 239 -1.62 18.38 -5.88
N ASP A 240 -1.78 19.47 -5.14
CA ASP A 240 -1.89 20.83 -5.70
C ASP A 240 -0.61 21.22 -6.47
N ALA A 241 0.57 20.90 -5.95
CA ALA A 241 1.83 21.21 -6.62
C ALA A 241 1.94 20.49 -7.97
N LEU A 242 1.61 19.19 -8.01
CA LEU A 242 1.68 18.39 -9.21
C LEU A 242 0.58 18.78 -10.23
N ALA A 243 -0.65 18.98 -9.76
CA ALA A 243 -1.78 19.42 -10.57
C ALA A 243 -1.53 20.81 -11.20
N LYS A 244 -1.07 21.78 -10.41
CA LYS A 244 -0.68 23.12 -10.91
C LYS A 244 0.42 23.02 -11.96
N ASN A 245 1.45 22.21 -11.69
CA ASN A 245 2.54 22.00 -12.65
C ASN A 245 2.01 21.38 -13.95
N ALA A 246 1.16 20.35 -13.88
CA ALA A 246 0.58 19.69 -15.03
C ALA A 246 -0.23 20.67 -15.90
N VAL A 247 -1.10 21.47 -15.28
CA VAL A 247 -1.91 22.48 -15.98
C VAL A 247 -1.04 23.57 -16.61
N ASN A 248 -0.13 24.17 -15.83
CA ASN A 248 0.66 25.32 -16.27
C ASN A 248 1.66 24.94 -17.39
N ASN A 249 2.24 23.75 -17.31
CA ASN A 249 3.29 23.31 -18.23
C ASN A 249 2.78 22.31 -19.29
N ARG A 250 1.47 22.02 -19.30
CA ARG A 250 0.83 21.03 -20.19
C ARG A 250 1.52 19.68 -20.13
N VAL A 251 1.90 19.28 -18.92
CA VAL A 251 2.56 17.99 -18.67
C VAL A 251 1.49 16.93 -18.45
N ARG A 252 1.66 15.78 -19.10
CA ARG A 252 0.74 14.64 -18.98
C ARG A 252 0.62 14.19 -17.52
N PHE A 253 -0.61 14.10 -17.02
CA PHE A 253 -0.92 13.68 -15.65
C PHE A 253 -2.27 12.95 -15.64
N ASP A 254 -2.24 11.64 -15.91
CA ASP A 254 -3.45 10.82 -16.08
C ASP A 254 -4.03 10.33 -14.75
N PHE A 255 -3.22 10.26 -13.69
CA PHE A 255 -3.67 9.81 -12.37
C PHE A 255 -2.80 10.39 -11.25
N PHE A 256 -3.43 10.57 -10.08
CA PHE A 256 -2.75 10.84 -8.82
C PHE A 256 -2.66 9.56 -7.98
N SER A 257 -1.53 9.32 -7.32
CA SER A 257 -1.29 8.15 -6.46
C SER A 257 -0.64 8.50 -5.14
N TRP A 258 -1.01 7.73 -4.10
CA TRP A 258 -0.52 7.82 -2.73
C TRP A 258 -0.68 6.46 -2.04
N HIS A 259 0.00 6.28 -0.91
CA HIS A 259 -0.13 5.12 -0.03
C HIS A 259 -1.01 5.46 1.18
N ARG A 260 -1.54 4.44 1.85
CA ARG A 260 -2.28 4.60 3.09
C ARG A 260 -2.10 3.37 3.97
N TYR A 261 -1.58 3.59 5.17
CA TYR A 261 -1.52 2.60 6.23
C TYR A 261 -2.31 3.13 7.42
N ASP A 262 -3.53 2.61 7.59
CA ASP A 262 -4.43 3.00 8.68
C ASP A 262 -5.33 1.81 9.05
N HIS A 263 -5.68 1.71 10.34
CA HIS A 263 -6.61 0.70 10.85
C HIS A 263 -8.08 1.05 10.57
N SER A 264 -8.39 2.32 10.32
CA SER A 264 -9.73 2.80 10.03
C SER A 264 -10.05 2.72 8.54
N ILE A 265 -11.06 1.92 8.19
CA ILE A 265 -11.58 1.82 6.81
C ILE A 265 -12.15 3.17 6.33
N ASP A 266 -12.71 3.97 7.24
CA ASP A 266 -13.27 5.28 6.90
C ASP A 266 -12.22 6.22 6.31
N ARG A 267 -10.95 6.12 6.74
CA ARG A 267 -9.86 6.94 6.18
C ARG A 267 -9.66 6.72 4.69
N TYR A 268 -9.74 5.47 4.22
CA TYR A 268 -9.61 5.16 2.80
C TYR A 268 -10.79 5.71 1.99
N ARG A 269 -12.00 5.72 2.56
CA ARG A 269 -13.18 6.33 1.91
C ARG A 269 -13.06 7.84 1.86
N ASP A 270 -12.62 8.45 2.96
CA ASP A 270 -12.50 9.89 3.09
C ASP A 270 -11.43 10.42 2.12
N ASP A 271 -10.29 9.74 1.99
CA ASP A 271 -9.25 10.05 1.00
C ASP A 271 -9.84 10.16 -0.43
N MET A 272 -10.68 9.19 -0.83
CA MET A 272 -11.32 9.21 -2.16
C MET A 272 -12.29 10.37 -2.33
N THR A 273 -12.94 10.81 -1.25
CA THR A 273 -13.87 11.95 -1.26
C THR A 273 -13.11 13.27 -1.33
N GLU A 274 -11.99 13.37 -0.61
CA GLU A 274 -11.12 14.54 -0.60
C GLU A 274 -10.48 14.78 -1.98
N VAL A 275 -9.87 13.76 -2.59
CA VAL A 275 -9.27 13.89 -3.94
C VAL A 275 -10.30 14.34 -4.97
N ARG A 276 -11.51 13.75 -4.97
CA ARG A 276 -12.60 14.16 -5.86
C ARG A 276 -13.01 15.62 -5.64
N THR A 277 -12.91 16.11 -4.41
CA THR A 277 -13.19 17.51 -4.09
C THR A 277 -12.08 18.41 -4.59
N TRP A 278 -10.82 18.03 -4.42
CA TRP A 278 -9.66 18.82 -4.87
C TRP A 278 -9.57 18.90 -6.40
N LEU A 279 -9.93 17.83 -7.11
CA LEU A 279 -9.98 17.80 -8.58
C LEU A 279 -10.91 18.89 -9.16
N LYS A 280 -11.94 19.34 -8.42
CA LYS A 280 -12.82 20.43 -8.87
C LYS A 280 -12.07 21.76 -9.07
N ALA A 281 -10.95 21.96 -8.39
CA ALA A 281 -10.11 23.14 -8.57
C ALA A 281 -9.25 23.09 -9.86
N TYR A 282 -9.18 21.93 -10.52
CA TYR A 282 -8.39 21.69 -11.72
C TYR A 282 -9.24 21.04 -12.83
N PRO A 283 -10.26 21.74 -13.35
CA PRO A 283 -11.25 21.15 -14.26
C PRO A 283 -10.69 20.74 -15.64
N THR A 284 -9.45 21.11 -15.94
CA THR A 284 -8.74 20.78 -17.19
C THR A 284 -7.85 19.54 -17.06
N LEU A 285 -7.78 18.92 -15.88
CA LEU A 285 -7.14 17.63 -15.66
C LEU A 285 -8.08 16.48 -15.97
#